data_AF-A0A2M7L8T9-F1
#
_entry.id   AF-A0A2M7L8T9-F1
#
_cell.length_a   1.000
_cell.length_b   1.000
_cell.length_c   1.000
_cell.angle_alpha   90.00
_cell.angle_beta   90.00
_cell.angle_gamma   90.00
#
_symmetry.space_group_name_H-M   'P 1'
#
loop_
_entity.id
_entity.type
_entity.pdbx_description
1 polymer ?
#
loop_
_entity_poly.entity_id
_entity_poly.type
_entity_poly.pdbx_seq_one_letter_code
_entity_poly.pdbx_strand_id
1 'polypeptide(L)' 'MGPPAEPAQPSSVEQAENARLKAEAAALRQALKEKKAELEALKAASE' A
#
# COMPACT_ATOMS: atom_id res chain seq x y z
N MET A 1 20.74 36.02 -3.03
CA MET A 1 20.58 34.62 -3.46
C MET A 1 20.91 33.76 -2.24
N GLY A 2 19.90 33.25 -1.53
CA GLY A 2 20.11 32.39 -0.35
C GLY A 2 20.54 30.98 -0.77
N PRO A 3 21.19 30.21 0.12
CA PRO A 3 21.62 28.84 -0.20
C PRO A 3 20.41 27.96 -0.56
N PRO A 4 20.57 26.97 -1.45
CA PRO A 4 19.51 26.03 -1.77
C PRO A 4 19.13 25.26 -0.52
N ALA A 5 17.83 25.19 -0.23
CA ALA A 5 17.32 24.38 0.87
C ALA A 5 17.73 22.92 0.63
N GLU A 6 18.53 22.36 1.53
CA GLU A 6 18.84 20.93 1.50
C GLU A 6 17.54 20.12 1.61
N PRO A 7 17.40 19.02 0.86
CA PRO A 7 16.23 18.16 0.99
C PRO A 7 16.22 17.60 2.42
N ALA A 8 15.18 17.97 3.18
CA ALA A 8 14.96 17.46 4.52
C ALA A 8 14.96 15.92 4.47
N GLN A 9 15.95 15.30 5.11
CA GLN A 9 15.98 13.84 5.20
C GLN A 9 14.81 13.37 6.07
N PRO A 10 14.00 12.40 5.61
CA PRO A 10 12.88 11.91 6.40
C PRO A 10 13.42 11.29 7.68
N SER A 11 12.84 11.69 8.81
CA SER A 11 13.17 11.19 10.14
C SER A 11 12.96 9.68 10.21
N SER A 12 13.64 9.01 11.14
CA SER A 12 13.49 7.56 11.36
C SER A 12 12.05 7.14 11.61
N VAL A 13 11.24 8.01 12.22
CA VAL A 13 9.81 7.83 12.46
C VAL A 13 9.03 7.84 11.14
N GLU A 14 9.30 8.80 10.25
CA GLU A 14 8.64 8.87 8.94
C GLU A 14 9.00 7.66 8.06
N GLN A 15 10.25 7.18 8.12
CA GLN A 15 10.66 5.99 7.38
C GLN A 15 9.96 4.72 7.90
N ALA A 16 9.85 4.57 9.22
CA ALA A 16 9.15 3.47 9.85
C ALA A 16 7.64 3.47 9.51
N GLU A 17 7.01 4.64 9.55
CA GLU A 17 5.60 4.76 9.18
C GLU A 17 5.39 4.49 7.69
N ASN A 18 6.29 4.96 6.82
CA ASN A 18 6.21 4.66 5.39
C ASN A 18 6.34 3.15 5.12
N ALA A 19 7.22 2.46 5.84
CA ALA A 19 7.36 1.01 5.76
C ALA A 19 6.08 0.29 6.23
N ARG A 20 5.48 0.75 7.34
CA ARG A 20 4.20 0.23 7.85
C ARG A 20 3.08 0.38 6.82
N LEU A 21 2.92 1.58 6.28
CA LEU A 21 1.90 1.89 5.27
C LEU A 21 2.10 1.09 3.98
N LYS A 22 3.35 0.84 3.56
CA LYS A 22 3.65 -0.03 2.41
C LYS A 22 3.24 -1.48 2.67
N ALA A 23 3.52 -1.99 3.87
CA ALA A 23 3.12 -3.34 4.25
C ALA A 23 1.58 -3.48 4.31
N GLU A 24 0.90 -2.50 4.89
CA GLU A 24 -0.56 -2.45 4.94
C GLU A 24 -1.18 -2.37 3.53
N ALA A 25 -0.64 -1.53 2.65
CA ALA A 25 -1.10 -1.43 1.27
C ALA A 25 -0.90 -2.74 0.49
N ALA A 26 0.20 -3.47 0.75
CA ALA A 26 0.43 -4.77 0.14
C ALA A 26 -0.59 -5.81 0.64
N ALA A 27 -0.86 -5.85 1.94
CA ALA A 27 -1.86 -6.75 2.53
C ALA A 27 -3.27 -6.47 1.98
N LEU A 28 -3.67 -5.20 1.90
CA LEU A 28 -4.97 -4.81 1.34
C LEU A 28 -5.11 -5.18 -0.14
N ARG A 29 -4.04 -5.01 -0.94
CA ARG A 29 -4.04 -5.45 -2.35
C ARG A 29 -4.22 -6.95 -2.49
N GLN A 30 -3.57 -7.73 -1.62
CA GLN A 30 -3.71 -9.18 -1.62
C GLN A 30 -5.14 -9.59 -1.24
N ALA A 31 -5.68 -9.04 -0.14
CA ALA A 31 -7.06 -9.32 0.27
C ALA A 31 -8.08 -8.94 -0.82
N LEU A 32 -7.88 -7.82 -1.51
CA LEU A 32 -8.74 -7.40 -2.63
C LEU A 32 -8.64 -8.36 -3.82
N LYS A 33 -7.46 -8.90 -4.10
CA LYS A 33 -7.29 -9.92 -5.15
C LYS A 33 -8.03 -11.21 -4.79
N GLU A 34 -7.91 -11.67 -3.56
CA GLU A 34 -8.61 -12.86 -3.05
C GLU A 34 -10.13 -12.68 -3.13
N LYS A 35 -10.66 -11.56 -2.65
CA LYS A 35 -12.10 -11.26 -2.74
C LYS A 35 -12.63 -11.13 -4.17
N LYS A 36 -11.83 -10.59 -5.09
CA LYS A 36 -12.20 -10.60 -6.51
C LYS A 36 -12.26 -12.02 -7.06
N ALA A 37 -11.30 -12.87 -6.73
CA ALA A 37 -11.30 -14.26 -7.17
C ALA A 37 -12.49 -15.05 -6.60
N GLU A 38 -12.80 -14.88 -5.30
CA GLU A 38 -13.98 -15.47 -4.67
C GLU A 38 -15.28 -15.02 -5.36
N LEU A 39 -15.40 -13.74 -5.68
CA LEU A 39 -16.59 -13.17 -6.32
C LEU A 39 -16.77 -13.70 -7.74
N GLU A 40 -15.71 -13.79 -8.53
CA GLU A 40 -15.77 -14.38 -9.87
C GLU A 40 -16.10 -15.88 -9.83
N ALA A 41 -15.55 -16.62 -8.86
CA ALA A 41 -15.91 -18.02 -8.65
C ALA A 41 -17.38 -18.20 -8.26
N LEU A 42 -17.91 -17.32 -7.40
CA LEU A 42 -19.33 -17.29 -7.02
C LEU A 42 -20.24 -17.00 -8.22
N LYS A 43 -19.89 -16.02 -9.05
CA LYS A 43 -20.63 -15.71 -10.28
C LYS A 43 -20.68 -16.91 -11.21
N ALA A 44 -19.53 -17.52 -11.49
CA ALA A 44 -19.42 -18.68 -12.35
C ALA A 44 -20.19 -19.91 -11.82
N ALA A 45 -20.34 -20.03 -10.50
CA ALA A 45 -21.14 -21.09 -9.88
C ALA A 45 -22.65 -20.80 -9.86
N SER A 46 -23.04 -19.54 -10.14
CA SER A 46 -24.44 -19.08 -10.15
C SER A 46 -25.05 -18.95 -11.56
N GLU A 47 -24.24 -19.15 -12.60
CA GLU A 47 -24.67 -19.30 -14.00
C GLU A 47 -24.84 -20.78 -14.37
#